data_AF-A0A2X0LQR2-F1
#
_entry.id   AF-A0A2X0LQR2-F1
#
_cell.length_a   1.000
_cell.length_b   1.000
_cell.length_c   1.000
_cell.angle_alpha   90.00
_cell.angle_beta   90.00
_cell.angle_gamma   90.00
#
_symmetry.space_group_name_H-M   'P 1'
#
loop_
_entity.id
_entity.type
_entity.pdbx_description
1 polymer ?
#
loop_
_entity_poly.entity_id
_entity_poly.type
_entity_poly.pdbx_seq_one_letter_code
_entity_poly.pdbx_strand_id
1 'polypeptide(L)'
;MSPPSPSAAGDLDVQSDMATTPPPPSSINDVAPTTSVTLTQEQFDELIRNQRPARDDDAFSMRQLLPPANPPVFPDDSKLTEDNYVDWDLTMSVTFAREVCAYLRKGTHDPSWPLALRSRWEDYAARALAGSLTVTTKATIGPIVQTGGSAHQCWLALAAHYAPSDAQAYSALIKDYFSMPPCPPTWAGFNAWTN
;
A
#
# COMPACT_ATOMS: atom_id res chain seq x y z
N MET A 1 -18.93 80.79 -35.43
CA MET A 1 -17.80 81.73 -35.60
C MET A 1 -16.58 81.08 -34.95
N SER A 2 -15.45 80.98 -35.65
CA SER A 2 -14.16 80.46 -35.11
C SER A 2 -13.43 81.53 -34.25
N PRO A 3 -12.23 81.23 -33.69
CA PRO A 3 -11.86 81.15 -32.27
C PRO A 3 -11.20 82.46 -31.73
N PRO A 4 -10.49 82.51 -30.57
CA PRO A 4 -9.10 82.00 -30.50
C PRO A 4 -8.62 81.44 -29.13
N SER A 5 -7.59 80.58 -29.18
CA SER A 5 -6.55 80.34 -28.14
C SER A 5 -5.60 81.58 -28.03
N PRO A 6 -4.62 81.74 -27.10
CA PRO A 6 -3.80 80.68 -26.45
C PRO A 6 -3.28 80.91 -25.00
N SER A 7 -2.70 79.83 -24.44
CA SER A 7 -1.52 79.68 -23.53
C SER A 7 -1.44 80.49 -22.21
N ALA A 8 -0.87 80.00 -21.09
CA ALA A 8 0.13 78.96 -20.83
C ALA A 8 0.11 78.51 -19.34
N ALA A 9 0.73 77.34 -19.10
CA ALA A 9 1.30 76.83 -17.83
C ALA A 9 0.29 76.58 -16.68
N GLY A 10 -0.01 75.33 -16.32
CA GLY A 10 0.91 74.38 -15.66
C GLY A 10 0.88 74.71 -14.16
N ASP A 11 0.40 73.91 -13.22
CA ASP A 11 0.45 72.46 -13.02
C ASP A 11 -0.79 72.07 -12.19
N LEU A 12 -1.43 70.94 -12.50
CA LEU A 12 -2.60 70.43 -11.78
C LEU A 12 -2.17 69.30 -10.84
N ASP A 13 -2.20 69.58 -9.54
CA ASP A 13 -2.21 68.54 -8.51
C ASP A 13 -3.67 68.39 -8.02
N VAL A 14 -4.32 67.30 -8.41
CA VAL A 14 -5.67 66.92 -7.96
C VAL A 14 -5.62 65.50 -7.38
N GLN A 15 -5.46 65.48 -6.06
CA GLN A 15 -6.40 64.93 -5.09
C GLN A 15 -7.15 63.62 -5.42
N SER A 16 -6.69 62.57 -4.74
CA SER A 16 -7.41 61.50 -4.01
C SER A 16 -8.64 60.76 -4.55
N ASP A 17 -8.50 59.43 -4.39
CA ASP A 17 -9.48 58.42 -4.01
C ASP A 17 -10.43 57.85 -5.08
N MET A 18 -10.11 56.65 -5.59
CA MET A 18 -10.67 55.39 -5.06
C MET A 18 -10.43 54.21 -6.02
N ALA A 19 -10.10 53.07 -5.40
CA ALA A 19 -10.21 51.70 -5.89
C ALA A 19 -9.32 51.28 -7.09
N THR A 20 -8.81 50.03 -7.00
CA THR A 20 -8.57 49.05 -8.09
C THR A 20 -7.25 48.28 -7.89
N THR A 21 -7.40 47.02 -7.45
CA THR A 21 -6.77 45.78 -7.98
C THR A 21 -5.21 45.69 -8.06
N PRO A 22 -4.58 44.61 -7.56
CA PRO A 22 -3.16 44.36 -7.79
C PRO A 22 -2.89 44.06 -9.29
N PRO A 23 -1.76 44.52 -9.87
CA PRO A 23 -1.40 44.19 -11.24
C PRO A 23 -0.99 42.71 -11.40
N PRO A 24 -1.10 42.14 -12.63
CA PRO A 24 -0.80 40.74 -12.93
C PRO A 24 0.74 40.48 -12.98
N PRO A 25 1.20 39.21 -13.03
CA PRO A 25 2.54 38.84 -12.63
C PRO A 25 3.57 39.21 -13.70
N SER A 26 4.69 39.82 -13.28
CA SER A 26 5.90 39.90 -14.11
C SER A 26 6.84 38.79 -13.69
N SER A 27 7.00 37.82 -14.59
CA SER A 27 7.98 36.74 -14.49
C SER A 27 9.39 37.31 -14.50
N ILE A 28 10.10 37.20 -13.39
CA ILE A 28 11.56 37.28 -13.32
C ILE A 28 12.01 36.18 -12.35
N ASN A 29 12.83 35.27 -12.85
CA ASN A 29 13.45 34.20 -12.07
C ASN A 29 14.37 34.78 -10.99
N ASP A 30 13.85 34.98 -9.77
CA ASP A 30 14.69 35.22 -8.59
C ASP A 30 14.82 33.91 -7.79
N VAL A 31 15.88 33.17 -8.10
CA VAL A 31 16.37 32.12 -7.20
C VAL A 31 16.98 32.83 -5.99
N ALA A 32 16.29 32.76 -4.85
CA ALA A 32 16.82 33.24 -3.58
C ALA A 32 18.19 32.58 -3.30
N PRO A 33 19.21 33.34 -2.85
CA PRO A 33 20.51 32.76 -2.53
C PRO A 33 20.34 31.75 -1.40
N THR A 34 20.81 30.52 -1.64
CA THR A 34 20.89 29.48 -0.62
C THR A 34 21.86 29.95 0.47
N THR A 35 21.34 30.29 1.66
CA THR A 35 22.16 30.60 2.82
C THR A 35 22.73 29.31 3.41
N SER A 36 24.00 29.01 3.12
CA SER A 36 24.72 27.91 3.76
C SER A 36 25.20 28.32 5.16
N VAL A 37 24.65 27.69 6.20
CA VAL A 37 25.14 27.84 7.58
C VAL A 37 26.28 26.82 7.79
N THR A 38 27.47 27.31 8.15
CA THR A 38 28.61 26.44 8.48
C THR A 38 28.60 26.18 9.98
N LEU A 39 28.32 24.95 10.38
CA LEU A 39 28.37 24.53 11.79
C LEU A 39 29.75 23.94 12.10
N THR A 40 30.22 24.19 13.31
CA THR A 40 31.36 23.43 13.87
C THR A 40 30.91 22.00 14.17
N GLN A 41 31.86 21.06 14.23
CA GLN A 41 31.58 19.65 14.49
C GLN A 41 30.82 19.45 15.82
N GLU A 42 31.16 20.22 16.85
CA GLU A 42 30.50 20.19 18.16
C GLU A 42 29.05 20.67 18.08
N GLN A 43 28.79 21.74 17.33
CA GLN A 43 27.43 22.23 17.09
C GLN A 43 26.61 21.26 16.25
N PHE A 44 27.24 20.56 15.31
CA PHE A 44 26.60 19.50 14.55
C PHE A 44 26.25 18.31 15.46
N ASP A 45 27.18 17.87 16.30
CA ASP A 45 26.96 16.77 17.25
C ASP A 45 25.90 17.13 18.31
N GLU A 46 25.85 18.38 18.75
CA GLU A 46 24.81 18.91 19.64
C GLU A 46 23.46 19.01 18.93
N LEU A 47 23.42 19.43 17.66
CA LEU A 47 22.20 19.43 16.85
C LEU A 47 21.66 18.01 16.65
N ILE A 48 22.54 17.04 16.37
CA ILE A 48 22.18 15.61 16.25
C ILE A 48 21.68 15.06 17.60
N ARG A 49 22.32 15.43 18.71
CA ARG A 49 21.90 15.03 20.07
C ARG A 49 20.54 15.63 20.44
N ASN A 50 20.29 16.88 20.07
CA ASN A 50 19.03 17.58 20.34
C ASN A 50 17.90 17.15 19.39
N GLN A 51 18.23 16.58 18.22
CA GLN A 51 17.26 15.94 17.32
C GLN A 51 16.87 14.52 17.76
N ARG A 52 17.67 13.85 18.60
CA ARG A 52 17.29 12.56 19.18
C ARG A 52 16.29 12.83 20.31
N PRO A 53 15.01 12.40 20.20
CA PRO A 53 14.08 12.53 21.30
C PRO A 53 14.62 11.70 22.46
N ALA A 54 15.14 12.36 23.49
CA ALA A 54 15.41 11.69 24.75
C ALA A 54 14.04 11.26 25.32
N ARG A 55 13.82 9.94 25.39
CA ARG A 55 12.84 9.29 26.27
C ARG A 55 11.41 9.09 25.75
N ASP A 56 11.25 8.74 24.47
CA ASP A 56 9.96 8.22 23.96
C ASP A 56 10.10 7.21 22.81
N ASP A 57 11.31 6.67 22.58
CA ASP A 57 11.58 5.72 21.49
C ASP A 57 10.74 4.44 21.62
N ASP A 58 10.58 3.87 22.82
CA ASP A 58 9.77 2.65 22.99
C ASP A 58 8.28 2.91 22.74
N ALA A 59 7.75 4.08 23.12
CA ALA A 59 6.35 4.42 22.93
C ALA A 59 6.03 4.79 21.48
N PHE A 60 6.92 5.52 20.79
CA PHE A 60 6.78 5.82 19.37
C PHE A 60 7.03 4.58 18.49
N SER A 61 8.02 3.76 18.82
CA SER A 61 8.31 2.50 18.12
C SER A 61 7.16 1.50 18.32
N MET A 62 6.58 1.40 19.53
CA MET A 62 5.36 0.59 19.73
C MET A 62 4.13 1.16 19.03
N ARG A 63 3.96 2.48 18.94
CA ARG A 63 2.85 3.08 18.17
C ARG A 63 2.95 2.78 16.68
N GLN A 64 4.16 2.71 16.13
CA GLN A 64 4.39 2.29 14.74
C GLN A 64 4.11 0.81 14.52
N LEU A 65 4.24 -0.03 15.56
CA LEU A 65 3.94 -1.46 15.48
C LEU A 65 2.45 -1.80 15.60
N LEU A 66 1.59 -0.84 15.95
CA LEU A 66 0.16 -1.11 16.07
C LEU A 66 -0.48 -1.27 14.69
N PRO A 67 -1.38 -2.25 14.51
CA PRO A 67 -2.14 -2.33 13.28
C PRO A 67 -3.02 -1.08 13.13
N PRO A 68 -3.29 -0.64 11.89
CA PRO A 68 -4.29 0.39 11.62
C PRO A 68 -5.64 0.04 12.25
N ALA A 69 -6.49 1.06 12.46
CA ALA A 69 -7.81 0.84 13.07
C ALA A 69 -8.65 -0.18 12.28
N ASN A 70 -8.63 -0.06 10.95
CA ASN A 70 -9.37 -0.92 10.03
C ASN A 70 -8.44 -1.59 9.01
N PRO A 71 -8.70 -2.85 8.64
CA PRO A 71 -8.09 -3.47 7.48
C PRO A 71 -8.39 -2.66 6.20
N PRO A 72 -7.47 -2.66 5.22
CA PRO A 72 -7.79 -2.26 3.86
C PRO A 72 -9.03 -2.99 3.34
N VAL A 73 -9.80 -2.32 2.49
CA VAL A 73 -10.94 -2.95 1.81
C VAL A 73 -10.40 -3.97 0.82
N PHE A 74 -10.86 -5.21 0.96
CA PHE A 74 -10.51 -6.27 0.03
C PHE A 74 -11.38 -6.15 -1.24
N PRO A 75 -10.80 -6.23 -2.45
CA PRO A 75 -11.57 -6.12 -3.69
C PRO A 75 -12.67 -7.20 -3.77
N ASP A 76 -13.89 -6.79 -4.14
CA ASP A 76 -15.05 -7.68 -4.14
C ASP A 76 -14.92 -8.81 -5.18
N ASP A 77 -14.34 -8.51 -6.33
CA ASP A 77 -14.06 -9.44 -7.44
C ASP A 77 -12.96 -10.46 -7.11
N SER A 78 -12.11 -10.15 -6.13
CA SER A 78 -10.99 -10.99 -5.72
C SER A 78 -11.30 -11.86 -4.50
N LYS A 79 -12.49 -11.72 -3.89
CA LYS A 79 -12.88 -12.51 -2.71
C LYS A 79 -12.86 -14.01 -3.01
N LEU A 80 -12.57 -14.80 -1.98
CA LEU A 80 -12.40 -16.25 -2.15
C LEU A 80 -13.69 -16.91 -2.67
N THR A 81 -13.56 -17.59 -3.81
CA THR A 81 -14.53 -18.49 -4.43
C THR A 81 -13.97 -19.91 -4.48
N GLU A 82 -14.67 -20.83 -5.14
CA GLU A 82 -14.28 -22.24 -5.23
C GLU A 82 -13.04 -22.46 -6.10
N ASP A 83 -12.78 -21.56 -7.05
CA ASP A 83 -11.86 -21.75 -8.17
C ASP A 83 -10.70 -20.74 -8.20
N ASN A 84 -10.69 -19.73 -7.33
CA ASN A 84 -9.72 -18.63 -7.40
C ASN A 84 -8.70 -18.60 -6.25
N TYR A 85 -8.49 -19.70 -5.53
CA TYR A 85 -7.66 -19.71 -4.31
C TYR A 85 -6.26 -19.11 -4.52
N VAL A 86 -5.59 -19.42 -5.63
CA VAL A 86 -4.24 -18.91 -5.93
C VAL A 86 -4.25 -17.39 -6.11
N ASP A 87 -5.20 -16.87 -6.88
CA ASP A 87 -5.36 -15.43 -7.11
C ASP A 87 -5.81 -14.71 -5.83
N TRP A 88 -6.66 -15.33 -5.02
CA TRP A 88 -7.06 -14.84 -3.71
C TRP A 88 -5.86 -14.78 -2.74
N ASP A 89 -5.03 -15.82 -2.66
CA ASP A 89 -3.83 -15.86 -1.81
C ASP A 89 -2.79 -14.81 -2.23
N LEU A 90 -2.66 -14.58 -3.54
CA LEU A 90 -1.86 -13.50 -4.08
C LEU A 90 -2.43 -12.13 -3.68
N THR A 91 -3.74 -11.94 -3.85
CA THR A 91 -4.44 -10.69 -3.51
C THR A 91 -4.35 -10.39 -2.00
N MET A 92 -4.49 -11.40 -1.15
CA MET A 92 -4.24 -11.32 0.30
C MET A 92 -2.85 -10.76 0.58
N SER A 93 -1.83 -11.24 -0.14
CA SER A 93 -0.42 -10.88 0.07
C SER A 93 -0.08 -9.46 -0.35
N VAL A 94 -0.79 -8.91 -1.35
CA VAL A 94 -0.58 -7.52 -1.80
C VAL A 94 -1.49 -6.53 -1.08
N THR A 95 -2.63 -6.98 -0.54
CA THR A 95 -3.62 -6.11 0.12
C THR A 95 -3.30 -5.90 1.60
N PHE A 96 -2.86 -6.95 2.31
CA PHE A 96 -2.67 -6.90 3.75
C PHE A 96 -1.21 -6.79 4.15
N ALA A 97 -1.00 -6.23 5.35
CA ALA A 97 0.33 -6.10 5.93
C ALA A 97 1.01 -7.47 6.09
N ARG A 98 2.34 -7.48 5.96
CA ARG A 98 3.16 -8.69 6.03
C ARG A 98 2.93 -9.47 7.32
N GLU A 99 2.68 -8.78 8.42
CA GLU A 99 2.41 -9.31 9.76
C GLU A 99 1.13 -10.16 9.77
N VAL A 100 0.07 -9.72 9.08
CA VAL A 100 -1.18 -10.47 8.92
C VAL A 100 -0.90 -11.74 8.13
N CYS A 101 -0.30 -11.59 6.95
CA CYS A 101 0.02 -12.69 6.05
C CYS A 101 0.95 -13.73 6.70
N ALA A 102 1.92 -13.28 7.49
CA ALA A 102 2.83 -14.16 8.22
C ALA A 102 2.09 -14.92 9.33
N TYR A 103 1.26 -14.23 10.11
CA TYR A 103 0.49 -14.85 11.18
C TYR A 103 -0.53 -15.85 10.65
N LEU A 104 -1.30 -15.50 9.61
CA LEU A 104 -2.29 -16.42 9.02
C LEU A 104 -1.64 -17.71 8.53
N ARG A 105 -0.42 -17.66 7.99
CA ARG A 105 0.28 -18.85 7.47
C ARG A 105 1.06 -19.64 8.53
N LYS A 106 1.65 -18.96 9.52
CA LYS A 106 2.56 -19.59 10.51
C LYS A 106 1.95 -19.75 11.91
N GLY A 107 0.84 -19.07 12.19
CA GLY A 107 0.17 -19.08 13.49
C GLY A 107 0.91 -18.36 14.62
N THR A 108 2.00 -17.64 14.32
CA THR A 108 2.85 -17.00 15.33
C THR A 108 3.24 -15.59 14.93
N HIS A 109 3.27 -14.70 15.92
CA HIS A 109 3.87 -13.37 15.84
C HIS A 109 5.28 -13.38 16.44
N ASP A 110 6.01 -12.29 16.26
CA ASP A 110 7.34 -12.12 16.88
C ASP A 110 7.25 -12.36 18.41
N PRO A 111 8.04 -13.30 18.96
CA PRO A 111 8.03 -13.60 20.39
C PRO A 111 8.43 -12.41 21.27
N SER A 112 9.22 -11.47 20.75
CA SER A 112 9.64 -10.26 21.46
C SER A 112 8.50 -9.26 21.69
N TRP A 113 7.40 -9.40 20.96
CA TRP A 113 6.25 -8.50 21.08
C TRP A 113 5.45 -8.74 22.36
N PRO A 114 5.02 -7.67 23.06
CA PRO A 114 4.09 -7.79 24.18
C PRO A 114 2.80 -8.52 23.78
N LEU A 115 2.23 -9.29 24.72
CA LEU A 115 1.00 -10.06 24.46
C LEU A 115 -0.14 -9.19 23.92
N ALA A 116 -0.33 -7.99 24.49
CA ALA A 116 -1.37 -7.06 24.06
C ALA A 116 -1.20 -6.61 22.60
N LEU A 117 0.05 -6.46 22.12
CA LEU A 117 0.33 -6.12 20.73
C LEU A 117 -0.02 -7.30 19.82
N ARG A 118 0.36 -8.52 20.20
CA ARG A 118 0.02 -9.74 19.45
C ARG A 118 -1.49 -9.90 19.33
N SER A 119 -2.24 -9.83 20.44
CA SER A 119 -3.70 -9.95 20.41
C SER A 119 -4.36 -8.92 19.48
N ARG A 120 -3.87 -7.68 19.44
CA ARG A 120 -4.39 -6.67 18.51
C ARG A 120 -4.15 -7.03 17.03
N TRP A 121 -3.00 -7.61 16.71
CA TRP A 121 -2.71 -8.10 15.36
C TRP A 121 -3.52 -9.34 15.01
N GLU A 122 -3.79 -10.23 15.97
CA GLU A 122 -4.65 -11.40 15.78
C GLU A 122 -6.09 -10.99 15.46
N ASP A 123 -6.66 -10.04 16.23
CA ASP A 123 -7.98 -9.46 15.98
C ASP A 123 -8.05 -8.74 14.63
N TYR A 124 -6.96 -8.05 14.26
CA TYR A 124 -6.85 -7.40 12.96
C TYR A 124 -6.81 -8.41 11.82
N ALA A 125 -6.04 -9.49 11.96
CA ALA A 125 -5.95 -10.57 11.00
C ALA A 125 -7.29 -11.30 10.83
N ALA A 126 -8.03 -11.52 11.92
CA ALA A 126 -9.37 -12.12 11.87
C ALA A 126 -10.34 -11.26 11.05
N ARG A 127 -10.33 -9.93 11.24
CA ARG A 127 -11.15 -8.99 10.46
C ARG A 127 -10.72 -8.92 8.99
N ALA A 128 -9.42 -8.89 8.73
CA ALA A 128 -8.86 -8.90 7.38
C ALA A 128 -9.27 -10.16 6.61
N LEU A 129 -9.08 -11.33 7.23
CA LEU A 129 -9.50 -12.61 6.67
C LEU A 129 -11.01 -12.66 6.44
N ALA A 130 -11.82 -12.26 7.42
CA ALA A 130 -13.28 -12.22 7.25
C ALA A 130 -13.73 -11.24 6.15
N GLY A 131 -12.96 -10.18 5.89
CA GLY A 131 -13.21 -9.21 4.83
C GLY A 131 -12.93 -9.75 3.42
N SER A 132 -12.04 -10.74 3.28
CA SER A 132 -11.64 -11.30 1.99
C SER A 132 -12.48 -12.51 1.54
N LEU A 133 -13.48 -12.89 2.33
CA LEU A 133 -14.35 -14.03 2.07
C LEU A 133 -15.71 -13.62 1.54
N THR A 134 -16.27 -14.44 0.66
CA THR A 134 -17.68 -14.38 0.27
C THR A 134 -18.57 -14.94 1.37
N VAL A 135 -19.88 -14.74 1.26
CA VAL A 135 -20.85 -15.33 2.21
C VAL A 135 -20.73 -16.85 2.24
N THR A 136 -20.54 -17.47 1.07
CA THR A 136 -20.39 -18.92 0.92
C THR A 136 -19.12 -19.43 1.60
N THR A 137 -17.96 -18.81 1.31
CA THR A 137 -16.67 -19.30 1.85
C THR A 137 -16.50 -19.01 3.34
N LYS A 138 -17.25 -18.04 3.90
CA LYS A 138 -17.34 -17.85 5.36
C LYS A 138 -17.92 -19.07 6.09
N ALA A 139 -18.79 -19.85 5.46
CA ALA A 139 -19.37 -21.03 6.09
C ALA A 139 -18.29 -22.05 6.51
N THR A 140 -17.21 -22.15 5.75
CA THR A 140 -16.06 -23.05 5.99
C THR A 140 -15.36 -22.77 7.32
N ILE A 141 -15.32 -21.51 7.76
CA ILE A 141 -14.64 -21.10 9.00
C ILE A 141 -15.60 -20.91 10.18
N GLY A 142 -16.91 -20.91 9.94
CA GLY A 142 -17.95 -20.70 10.95
C GLY A 142 -17.80 -21.58 12.20
N PRO A 143 -17.65 -22.91 12.06
CA PRO A 143 -17.47 -23.81 13.21
C PRO A 143 -16.20 -23.51 14.04
N ILE A 144 -15.12 -23.08 13.39
CA ILE A 144 -13.85 -22.76 14.06
C ILE A 144 -14.03 -21.49 14.90
N VAL A 145 -14.63 -20.45 14.32
CA VAL A 145 -14.90 -19.21 15.04
C VAL A 145 -15.84 -19.44 16.23
N GLN A 146 -16.87 -20.28 16.08
CA GLN A 146 -17.82 -20.60 17.16
C GLN A 146 -17.17 -21.32 18.35
N THR A 147 -16.09 -22.06 18.12
CA THR A 147 -15.34 -22.76 19.17
C THR A 147 -14.18 -21.93 19.74
N GLY A 148 -14.07 -20.66 19.34
CA GLY A 148 -12.99 -19.76 19.78
C GLY A 148 -11.66 -20.01 19.08
N GLY A 149 -11.68 -20.62 17.89
CA GLY A 149 -10.48 -20.85 17.10
C GLY A 149 -9.88 -19.57 16.52
N SER A 150 -8.59 -19.63 16.21
CA SER A 150 -7.82 -18.47 15.73
C SER A 150 -8.00 -18.22 14.23
N ALA A 151 -7.64 -17.01 13.79
CA ALA A 151 -7.61 -16.69 12.35
C ALA A 151 -6.65 -17.59 11.56
N HIS A 152 -5.57 -18.06 12.19
CA HIS A 152 -4.67 -19.05 11.60
C HIS A 152 -5.36 -20.40 11.36
N GLN A 153 -6.15 -20.89 12.34
CA GLN A 153 -6.91 -22.12 12.14
C GLN A 153 -7.97 -21.96 11.03
N CYS A 154 -8.59 -20.80 10.95
CA CYS A 154 -9.50 -20.45 9.86
C CYS A 154 -8.77 -20.48 8.50
N TRP A 155 -7.57 -19.89 8.43
CA TRP A 155 -6.73 -19.93 7.24
C TRP A 155 -6.41 -21.37 6.80
N LEU A 156 -5.99 -22.22 7.74
CA LEU A 156 -5.69 -23.63 7.43
C LEU A 156 -6.90 -24.39 6.89
N ALA A 157 -8.09 -24.15 7.44
CA ALA A 157 -9.31 -24.78 6.95
C ALA A 157 -9.68 -24.33 5.53
N LEU A 158 -9.50 -23.04 5.23
CA LEU A 158 -9.70 -22.52 3.88
C LEU A 158 -8.67 -23.11 2.91
N ALA A 159 -7.40 -23.13 3.28
CA ALA A 159 -6.35 -23.72 2.47
C ALA A 159 -6.60 -25.21 2.21
N ALA A 160 -7.00 -25.97 3.22
CA ALA A 160 -7.30 -27.39 3.05
C ALA A 160 -8.51 -27.65 2.14
N HIS A 161 -9.44 -26.71 2.04
CA HIS A 161 -10.66 -26.88 1.25
C HIS A 161 -10.56 -26.34 -0.18
N TYR A 162 -9.89 -25.19 -0.35
CA TYR A 162 -9.88 -24.43 -1.62
C TYR A 162 -8.52 -24.44 -2.32
N ALA A 163 -7.41 -24.75 -1.62
CA ALA A 163 -6.13 -24.81 -2.30
C ALA A 163 -6.13 -25.94 -3.32
N PRO A 164 -5.63 -25.70 -4.55
CA PRO A 164 -5.48 -26.77 -5.52
C PRO A 164 -4.60 -27.86 -4.94
N SER A 165 -5.01 -29.11 -5.10
CA SER A 165 -4.17 -30.23 -4.70
C SER A 165 -2.90 -30.19 -5.55
N ASP A 166 -1.73 -30.18 -4.91
CA ASP A 166 -0.44 -30.30 -5.59
C ASP A 166 -0.45 -31.49 -6.58
N ALA A 167 -1.10 -32.60 -6.19
CA ALA A 167 -1.24 -33.77 -7.05
C ALA A 167 -2.05 -33.48 -8.33
N GLN A 168 -3.07 -32.64 -8.27
CA GLN A 168 -3.82 -32.22 -9.46
C GLN A 168 -2.96 -31.31 -10.37
N ALA A 169 -2.24 -30.35 -9.78
CA ALA A 169 -1.32 -29.49 -10.53
C ALA A 169 -0.23 -30.31 -11.24
N TYR A 170 0.39 -31.26 -10.54
CA TYR A 170 1.36 -32.19 -11.15
C TYR A 170 0.71 -33.12 -12.17
N SER A 171 -0.53 -33.59 -11.94
CA SER A 171 -1.19 -34.49 -12.91
C SER A 171 -1.48 -33.80 -14.24
N ALA A 172 -1.81 -32.51 -14.24
CA ALA A 172 -1.99 -31.73 -15.46
C ALA A 172 -0.67 -31.60 -16.23
N LEU A 173 0.42 -31.24 -15.54
CA LEU A 173 1.76 -31.15 -16.13
C LEU A 173 2.24 -32.49 -16.69
N ILE A 174 2.02 -33.58 -15.95
CA ILE A 174 2.38 -34.93 -16.38
C ILE A 174 1.57 -35.32 -17.62
N LYS A 175 0.27 -35.04 -17.64
CA LYS A 175 -0.60 -35.33 -18.78
C LYS A 175 -0.19 -34.53 -20.01
N ASP A 176 0.13 -33.25 -19.87
CA ASP A 176 0.60 -32.40 -20.97
C ASP A 176 1.95 -32.91 -21.49
N TYR A 177 2.85 -33.32 -20.60
CA TYR A 177 4.14 -33.91 -20.98
C TYR A 177 3.97 -35.18 -21.82
N PHE A 178 3.10 -36.11 -21.39
CA PHE A 178 2.83 -37.33 -22.14
C PHE A 178 1.96 -37.12 -23.39
N SER A 179 1.21 -36.02 -23.44
CA SER A 179 0.42 -35.61 -24.62
C SER A 179 1.24 -34.84 -25.65
N MET A 180 2.49 -34.46 -25.34
CA MET A 180 3.32 -33.74 -26.30
C MET A 180 3.58 -34.59 -27.55
N PRO A 181 3.40 -34.01 -28.76
CA PRO A 181 3.74 -34.72 -29.99
C PRO A 181 5.22 -35.11 -29.97
N PRO A 182 5.59 -36.29 -30.49
CA PRO A 182 6.99 -36.68 -30.60
C PRO A 182 7.76 -35.65 -31.44
N CYS A 183 9.01 -35.40 -31.06
CA CYS A 183 9.88 -34.49 -31.79
C CYS A 183 9.97 -34.95 -33.27
N PRO A 184 9.65 -34.07 -34.23
CA PRO A 184 9.67 -34.44 -35.63
C PRO A 184 11.09 -34.82 -36.09
N PRO A 185 11.27 -35.90 -36.85
CA PRO A 185 12.60 -36.35 -37.29
C PRO A 185 13.19 -35.49 -38.41
N THR A 186 12.44 -34.51 -38.92
CA THR A 186 12.86 -33.65 -40.04
C THR A 186 12.87 -32.19 -39.64
N TRP A 187 13.78 -31.42 -40.25
CA TRP A 187 13.87 -29.98 -40.05
C TRP A 187 12.56 -29.26 -40.42
N ALA A 188 11.92 -29.65 -41.53
CA ALA A 188 10.62 -29.13 -41.93
C ALA A 188 9.52 -29.43 -40.90
N GLY A 189 9.53 -30.63 -40.31
CA GLY A 189 8.61 -31.00 -39.24
C GLY A 189 8.86 -30.21 -37.96
N PHE A 190 10.12 -29.98 -37.59
CA PHE A 190 10.50 -29.21 -36.40
C PHE A 190 10.03 -27.75 -36.49
N ASN A 191 10.18 -27.10 -37.65
CA ASN A 191 9.66 -25.75 -37.88
C ASN A 191 8.12 -25.68 -37.81
N ALA A 192 7.41 -26.75 -38.17
CA ALA A 192 5.95 -26.82 -38.04
C ALA A 192 5.49 -27.16 -36.61
N TRP A 193 6.37 -27.70 -35.77
CA TRP A 193 6.10 -28.06 -34.37
C TRP A 193 6.30 -26.90 -33.39
N THR A 194 7.06 -25.88 -33.80
CA THR A 194 7.43 -24.72 -32.99
C THR A 194 6.63 -23.45 -33.29
N ASN A 195 5.76 -23.47 -34.32
CA ASN A 195 4.84 -22.39 -34.70
C ASN A 195 3.40 -22.78 -34.40
#